data_AF-A0A160KVY6-F1
#
_entry.id   AF-A0A160KVY6-F1
#
_cell.length_a   1.000
_cell.length_b   1.000
_cell.length_c   1.000
_cell.angle_alpha   90.00
_cell.angle_beta   90.00
_cell.angle_gamma   90.00
#
_symmetry.space_group_name_H-M   'P 1'
#
loop_
_entity.id
_entity.type
_entity.pdbx_description
1 polymer ?
#
loop_
_entity_poly.entity_id
_entity_poly.type
_entity_poly.pdbx_seq_one_letter_code
_entity_poly.pdbx_strand_id
1 'polypeptide(L)'
;MTQYLLAIRYAPIEELDPTSVNQAKAIAAEIQYRDWEALRLVDEAGPEHRQAVNGLAQDLRRMMNIVQSQPAAGAAEAVLVAEKGSVLRRKESGSHLVAEDDDDPYGDQPSPLELVADLPDRSKEWTDTMTLFQKATEDFSAVLNRGSAKLSEVEGRPLAKKLLVLRETAAELDEPTRRIEAAGEQYMQALLAIDPSFKALAEIGHSQRSEPSEKDRNALKSAQESIRSMVGAGVTASRSVQGAIEKGRALARISRDLRAPLKRYEIGSRNIIDGQGVMEEWLVLIESVEWPEAVPSAAIARE
;
A
#
# COMPACT_ATOMS: atom_id res chain seq x y z
N MET A 1 -21.63 20.23 -24.74
CA MET A 1 -21.04 19.39 -23.68
C MET A 1 -20.11 20.28 -22.88
N THR A 2 -20.42 20.51 -21.61
CA THR A 2 -19.63 21.41 -20.75
C THR A 2 -18.66 20.53 -19.95
N GLN A 3 -17.41 20.43 -20.39
CA GLN A 3 -16.36 19.76 -19.63
C GLN A 3 -15.95 20.67 -18.46
N TYR A 4 -16.09 20.17 -17.23
CA TYR A 4 -15.60 20.85 -16.05
C TYR A 4 -14.11 20.54 -15.88
N LEU A 5 -13.26 21.54 -16.09
CA LEU A 5 -11.84 21.48 -15.75
C LEU A 5 -11.69 21.44 -14.23
N LEU A 6 -11.14 20.33 -13.71
CA LEU A 6 -10.79 20.21 -12.29
C LEU A 6 -9.54 21.06 -12.05
N ALA A 7 -9.70 22.24 -11.44
CA ALA A 7 -8.59 23.11 -11.09
C ALA A 7 -7.89 22.58 -9.83
N ILE A 8 -6.88 21.73 -9.99
CA ILE A 8 -5.92 21.41 -8.91
C ILE A 8 -5.08 22.67 -8.68
N ARG A 9 -5.37 23.42 -7.62
CA ARG A 9 -4.59 24.61 -7.26
C ARG A 9 -3.55 24.20 -6.22
N TYR A 10 -2.27 24.24 -6.58
CA TYR A 10 -1.20 24.07 -5.62
C TYR A 10 -1.07 25.37 -4.84
N ALA A 11 -1.25 25.31 -3.52
CA ALA A 11 -0.98 26.44 -2.65
C ALA A 11 0.53 26.40 -2.30
N PRO A 12 1.28 27.49 -2.52
CA PRO A 12 2.66 27.56 -2.02
C PRO A 12 2.61 27.48 -0.50
N ILE A 13 3.18 26.42 0.06
CA ILE A 13 3.36 26.32 1.50
C ILE A 13 4.62 27.13 1.82
N GLU A 14 4.43 28.28 2.46
CA GLU A 14 5.47 29.29 2.74
C GLU A 14 6.68 28.74 3.52
N GLU A 15 6.52 27.56 4.13
CA GLU A 15 7.56 26.88 4.91
C GLU A 15 8.38 25.82 4.14
N LEU A 16 8.06 25.54 2.88
CA LEU A 16 8.75 24.56 2.03
C LEU A 16 9.75 25.28 1.11
N ASP A 17 10.94 25.51 1.66
CA ASP A 17 12.07 26.15 0.97
C ASP A 17 13.19 25.10 0.77
N PRO A 18 13.72 24.92 -0.46
CA PRO A 18 14.86 24.04 -0.71
C PRO A 18 16.13 24.46 0.04
N THR A 19 16.21 25.70 0.54
CA THR A 19 17.29 26.20 1.40
C THR A 19 16.97 26.07 2.90
N SER A 20 15.87 25.40 3.26
CA SER A 20 15.47 25.21 4.66
C SER A 20 16.54 24.42 5.43
N VAL A 21 16.84 24.90 6.65
CA VAL A 21 17.73 24.21 7.60
C VAL A 21 17.16 22.84 8.02
N ASN A 22 15.84 22.64 7.84
CA ASN A 22 15.19 21.37 8.09
C ASN A 22 15.31 20.49 6.84
N GLN A 23 16.13 19.44 6.93
CA GLN A 23 16.41 18.50 5.85
C GLN A 23 15.13 17.85 5.28
N ALA A 24 14.13 17.55 6.11
CA ALA A 24 12.85 17.00 5.64
C ALA A 24 12.04 18.03 4.83
N LYS A 25 12.11 19.33 5.20
CA LYS A 25 11.49 20.42 4.42
C LYS A 25 12.24 20.69 3.12
N ALA A 26 13.57 20.65 3.13
CA ALA A 26 14.38 20.81 1.92
C ALA A 26 14.14 19.67 0.92
N ILE A 27 14.11 18.42 1.39
CA ILE A 27 13.80 17.24 0.58
C ILE A 27 12.36 17.31 0.07
N ALA A 28 11.38 17.63 0.93
CA ALA A 28 10.00 17.76 0.49
C ALA A 28 9.79 18.93 -0.49
N ALA A 29 10.55 20.02 -0.37
CA ALA A 29 10.54 21.13 -1.33
C ALA A 29 11.20 20.74 -2.66
N GLU A 30 12.24 19.91 -2.63
CA GLU A 30 12.90 19.36 -3.82
C GLU A 30 12.03 18.31 -4.54
N ILE A 31 11.20 17.59 -3.79
CA ILE A 31 10.28 16.55 -4.31
C ILE A 31 8.93 17.15 -4.78
N GLN A 32 8.62 18.42 -4.44
CA GLN A 32 7.39 19.03 -4.92
C GLN A 32 7.34 19.05 -6.46
N TYR A 33 6.25 18.52 -6.99
CA TYR A 33 5.99 18.45 -8.41
C TYR A 33 5.96 19.84 -9.05
N ARG A 34 6.53 19.92 -10.25
CA ARG A 34 6.62 21.13 -11.08
C ARG A 34 5.29 21.87 -11.16
N ASP A 35 5.35 23.20 -11.23
CA ASP A 35 4.16 24.03 -11.47
C ASP A 35 3.63 23.82 -12.90
N TRP A 36 2.34 23.47 -13.01
CA TRP A 36 1.63 23.23 -14.28
C TRP A 36 0.73 24.40 -14.70
N GLU A 37 0.71 25.52 -13.95
CA GLU A 37 -0.20 26.63 -14.24
C GLU A 37 -0.04 27.20 -15.66
N ALA A 38 1.21 27.31 -16.14
CA ALA A 38 1.50 27.79 -17.49
C ALA A 38 1.06 26.81 -18.60
N LEU A 39 1.00 25.51 -18.30
CA LEU A 39 0.64 24.45 -19.25
C LEU A 39 -0.87 24.33 -19.47
N ARG A 40 -1.67 24.95 -18.60
CA ARG A 40 -3.15 24.97 -18.71
C ARG A 40 -3.67 25.76 -19.90
N LEU A 41 -2.88 26.71 -20.41
CA LEU A 41 -3.25 27.57 -21.52
C LEU A 41 -2.82 26.99 -22.88
N VAL A 42 -2.17 25.83 -22.85
CA VAL A 42 -1.59 25.16 -24.01
C VAL A 42 -2.46 23.97 -24.38
N ASP A 43 -2.52 23.66 -25.68
CA ASP A 43 -3.19 22.45 -26.18
C ASP A 43 -2.53 21.18 -25.60
N GLU A 44 -3.34 20.27 -25.06
CA GLU A 44 -2.89 18.98 -24.49
C GLU A 44 -2.20 18.09 -25.54
N ALA A 45 -2.56 18.23 -26.82
CA ALA A 45 -1.88 17.58 -27.95
C ALA A 45 -0.62 18.32 -28.43
N GLY A 46 -0.37 19.51 -27.87
CA GLY A 46 0.73 20.40 -28.22
C GLY A 46 2.11 19.82 -27.88
N PRO A 47 3.17 20.27 -28.58
CA PRO A 47 4.55 19.85 -28.31
C PRO A 47 5.02 20.27 -26.90
N GLU A 48 4.56 21.41 -26.40
CA GLU A 48 4.89 21.96 -25.09
C GLU A 48 4.35 21.09 -23.94
N HIS A 49 3.09 20.64 -24.03
CA HIS A 49 2.50 19.71 -23.07
C HIS A 49 3.25 18.37 -23.05
N ARG A 50 3.56 17.81 -24.23
CA ARG A 50 4.35 16.57 -24.35
C ARG A 50 5.76 16.70 -23.78
N GLN A 51 6.42 17.84 -23.97
CA GLN A 51 7.73 18.10 -23.36
C GLN A 51 7.65 18.18 -21.83
N ALA A 52 6.63 18.84 -21.29
CA ALA A 52 6.44 18.92 -19.85
C ALA A 52 6.17 17.55 -19.21
N VAL A 53 5.32 16.73 -19.82
CA VAL A 53 5.05 15.35 -19.39
C VAL A 53 6.31 14.49 -19.45
N ASN A 54 7.08 14.57 -20.54
CA ASN A 54 8.35 13.85 -20.65
C ASN A 54 9.36 14.31 -19.59
N GLY A 55 9.43 15.62 -19.30
CA GLY A 55 10.26 16.17 -18.23
C GLY A 55 9.89 15.63 -16.84
N LEU A 56 8.59 15.55 -16.54
CA LEU A 56 8.11 14.94 -15.30
C LEU A 56 8.46 13.46 -15.22
N ALA A 57 8.28 12.70 -16.31
CA ALA A 57 8.64 11.28 -16.34
C ALA A 57 10.14 11.06 -16.11
N GLN A 58 10.99 11.93 -16.66
CA GLN A 58 12.44 11.89 -16.43
C GLN A 58 12.82 12.21 -14.98
N ASP A 59 12.18 13.21 -14.37
CA ASP A 59 12.42 13.57 -12.97
C ASP A 59 11.95 12.46 -12.02
N LEU A 60 10.77 11.87 -12.25
CA LEU A 60 10.28 10.71 -11.50
C LEU A 60 11.25 9.53 -11.60
N ARG A 61 11.77 9.25 -12.80
CA ARG A 61 12.76 8.20 -12.99
C ARG A 61 14.07 8.51 -12.26
N ARG A 62 14.52 9.77 -12.26
CA ARG A 62 15.69 10.21 -11.49
C ARG A 62 15.48 10.01 -9.99
N MET A 63 14.33 10.43 -9.46
CA MET A 63 13.98 10.28 -8.05
C MET A 63 13.89 8.81 -7.64
N MET A 64 13.26 7.97 -8.47
CA MET A 64 13.17 6.53 -8.20
C MET A 64 14.55 5.88 -8.16
N ASN A 65 15.47 6.28 -9.05
CA ASN A 65 16.85 5.82 -9.01
C ASN A 65 17.58 6.29 -7.74
N ILE A 66 17.37 7.53 -7.29
CA ILE A 66 17.98 8.06 -6.06
C ILE A 66 17.48 7.29 -4.82
N VAL A 67 16.18 7.01 -4.75
CA VAL A 67 15.57 6.25 -3.66
C VAL A 67 16.04 4.80 -3.67
N GLN A 68 16.18 4.18 -4.84
CA GLN A 68 16.75 2.84 -4.96
C GLN A 68 18.24 2.77 -4.60
N SER A 69 19.00 3.86 -4.82
CA SER A 69 20.42 3.92 -4.48
C SER A 69 20.72 4.36 -3.05
N GLN A 70 19.71 4.76 -2.26
CA GLN A 70 19.90 5.09 -0.84
C GLN A 70 19.59 3.87 0.02
N PRO A 71 20.54 3.38 0.86
CA PRO A 71 20.24 2.34 1.82
C PRO A 71 19.19 2.85 2.82
N ALA A 72 18.12 2.07 3.01
CA ALA A 72 17.01 2.37 3.92
C ALA A 72 17.42 2.54 5.40
N ALA A 73 18.69 2.33 5.74
CA ALA A 73 19.24 2.43 7.09
C ALA A 73 19.31 3.87 7.64
N GLY A 74 19.31 4.92 6.81
CA GLY A 74 19.49 6.30 7.29
C GLY A 74 18.22 7.06 7.72
N ALA A 75 17.03 6.64 7.25
CA ALA A 75 15.81 7.42 7.46
C ALA A 75 15.12 7.16 8.81
N ALA A 76 15.29 5.96 9.38
CA ALA A 76 14.69 5.60 10.68
C ALA A 76 15.45 6.22 11.86
N GLU A 77 16.75 6.50 11.72
CA GLU A 77 17.57 7.04 12.81
C GLU A 77 17.44 8.57 12.96
N ALA A 78 17.12 9.28 11.88
CA ALA A 78 16.93 10.74 11.90
C ALA A 78 15.64 11.20 12.60
N VAL A 79 14.60 10.35 12.64
CA VAL A 79 13.31 10.70 13.28
C VAL A 79 13.36 10.54 14.80
N LEU A 80 14.23 9.67 15.34
CA LEU A 80 14.30 9.41 16.78
C LEU A 80 15.21 10.37 17.56
N VAL A 81 16.02 11.20 16.89
CA VAL A 81 16.96 12.12 17.54
C VAL A 81 16.36 13.52 17.78
N ALA A 82 15.24 13.86 17.15
CA ALA A 82 14.63 15.19 17.28
C ALA A 82 13.85 15.42 18.60
N GLU A 83 13.55 14.39 19.39
CA GLU A 83 12.67 14.51 20.56
C GLU A 83 13.33 14.44 21.95
N LYS A 84 14.65 14.25 22.07
CA LYS A 84 15.31 14.31 23.40
C LYS A 84 16.60 15.11 23.37
N GLY A 85 16.51 16.31 23.93
CA GLY A 85 17.65 17.17 24.21
C GLY A 85 18.64 16.56 25.22
N SER A 86 19.89 16.99 25.08
CA SER A 86 21.06 16.77 25.97
C SER A 86 21.56 15.31 26.00
N VAL A 87 22.83 14.99 25.73
CA VAL A 87 24.06 15.53 26.34
C VAL A 87 25.24 15.33 25.37
N LEU A 88 26.03 16.39 25.19
CA LEU A 88 27.36 16.35 24.58
C LEU A 88 28.27 15.38 25.34
N ARG A 89 28.77 14.34 24.67
CA ARG A 89 30.01 13.66 25.10
C ARG A 89 30.90 13.38 23.90
N ARG A 90 31.74 14.38 23.61
CA ARG A 90 32.98 14.26 22.83
C ARG A 90 33.83 13.16 23.46
N LYS A 91 34.14 12.11 22.71
CA LYS A 91 35.26 11.21 23.00
C LYS A 91 36.15 11.16 21.78
N GLU A 92 37.34 11.70 21.96
CA GLU A 92 38.40 11.75 20.97
C GLU A 92 38.98 10.36 20.69
N SER A 93 39.41 10.20 19.44
CA SER A 93 40.63 9.51 19.01
C SER A 93 40.72 8.00 19.24
N GLY A 94 40.48 7.28 18.15
CA GLY A 94 40.89 5.90 17.94
C GLY A 94 40.95 5.66 16.44
N SER A 95 42.07 6.05 15.83
CA SER A 95 42.44 5.79 14.44
C SER A 95 42.24 4.30 14.09
N HIS A 96 41.16 3.99 13.41
CA HIS A 96 41.06 2.86 12.51
C HIS A 96 40.40 3.38 11.24
N LEU A 97 41.24 3.78 10.28
CA LEU A 97 40.86 3.86 8.88
C LEU A 97 40.59 2.42 8.44
N VAL A 98 39.39 1.92 8.75
CA VAL A 98 38.81 0.86 7.95
C VAL A 98 38.42 1.57 6.66
N ALA A 99 39.17 1.29 5.60
CA ALA A 99 38.67 1.53 4.26
C ALA A 99 37.36 0.74 4.18
N GLU A 100 36.23 1.43 4.26
CA GLU A 100 34.98 0.91 3.72
C GLU A 100 35.26 0.70 2.23
N ASP A 101 35.63 -0.53 1.87
CA ASP A 101 35.37 -1.06 0.54
C ASP A 101 33.84 -1.05 0.39
N ASP A 102 33.29 0.13 0.10
CA ASP A 102 31.86 0.41 -0.11
C ASP A 102 31.43 0.03 -1.54
N ASP A 103 32.15 -0.92 -2.13
CA ASP A 103 31.93 -1.51 -3.45
C ASP A 103 31.61 -3.02 -3.30
N ASP A 104 30.84 -3.40 -2.28
CA ASP A 104 30.07 -4.65 -2.37
C ASP A 104 28.77 -4.36 -3.13
N PRO A 105 28.68 -4.72 -4.43
CA PRO A 105 27.47 -4.50 -5.21
C PRO A 105 26.27 -5.31 -4.71
N TYR A 106 26.46 -6.19 -3.72
CA TYR A 106 25.42 -7.03 -3.13
C TYR A 106 24.93 -6.55 -1.75
N GLY A 107 25.70 -5.70 -1.04
CA GLY A 107 25.32 -5.04 0.23
C GLY A 107 24.66 -5.94 1.30
N ASP A 108 24.06 -5.32 2.32
CA ASP A 108 23.26 -5.99 3.36
C ASP A 108 21.82 -6.34 2.90
N GLN A 109 21.54 -6.35 1.59
CA GLN A 109 20.19 -6.64 1.10
C GLN A 109 19.89 -8.15 1.12
N PRO A 110 18.70 -8.58 1.57
CA PRO A 110 18.32 -9.98 1.53
C PRO A 110 18.36 -10.52 0.10
N SER A 111 19.01 -11.66 -0.09
CA SER A 111 19.05 -12.34 -1.39
C SER A 111 17.66 -12.81 -1.82
N PRO A 112 17.40 -13.00 -3.14
CA PRO A 112 16.12 -13.52 -3.63
C PRO A 112 15.68 -14.84 -2.96
N LEU A 113 16.64 -15.72 -2.63
CA LEU A 113 16.34 -16.98 -1.94
C LEU A 113 15.93 -16.78 -0.48
N GLU A 114 16.51 -15.82 0.24
CA GLU A 114 16.11 -15.48 1.60
C GLU A 114 14.71 -14.85 1.62
N LEU A 115 14.41 -13.97 0.67
CA LEU A 115 13.08 -13.37 0.52
C LEU A 115 12.00 -14.44 0.27
N VAL A 116 12.29 -15.46 -0.53
CA VAL A 116 11.37 -16.58 -0.77
C VAL A 116 11.30 -17.53 0.42
N ALA A 117 12.39 -17.73 1.15
CA ALA A 117 12.41 -18.57 2.35
C ALA A 117 11.55 -17.98 3.48
N ASP A 118 11.49 -16.65 3.61
CA ASP A 118 10.65 -15.94 4.58
C ASP A 118 9.17 -15.87 4.21
N LEU A 119 8.82 -16.16 2.94
CA LEU A 119 7.46 -16.00 2.43
C LEU A 119 6.39 -16.75 3.26
N PRO A 120 6.61 -18.00 3.73
CA PRO A 120 5.62 -18.70 4.55
C PRO A 120 5.29 -17.97 5.86
N ASP A 121 6.31 -17.42 6.54
CA ASP A 121 6.12 -16.72 7.81
C ASP A 121 5.39 -15.39 7.61
N ARG A 122 5.78 -14.63 6.57
CA ARG A 122 5.09 -13.37 6.21
C ARG A 122 3.66 -13.62 5.75
N SER A 123 3.42 -14.69 4.98
CA SER A 123 2.07 -15.09 4.56
C SER A 123 1.18 -15.46 5.74
N LYS A 124 1.76 -16.08 6.77
CA LYS A 124 1.06 -16.37 8.01
C LYS A 124 0.65 -15.09 8.75
N GLU A 125 1.56 -14.14 8.93
CA GLU A 125 1.27 -12.85 9.56
C GLU A 125 0.16 -12.08 8.83
N TRP A 126 0.23 -12.08 7.50
CA TRP A 126 -0.82 -11.51 6.66
C TRP A 126 -2.19 -12.18 6.86
N THR A 127 -2.21 -13.52 6.91
CA THR A 127 -3.44 -14.30 7.16
C THR A 127 -4.01 -14.04 8.56
N ASP A 128 -3.15 -13.98 9.57
CA ASP A 128 -3.54 -13.67 10.95
C ASP A 128 -4.17 -12.26 11.02
N THR A 129 -3.61 -11.29 10.30
CA THR A 129 -4.14 -9.92 10.19
C THR A 129 -5.49 -9.87 9.50
N MET A 130 -5.69 -10.65 8.43
CA MET A 130 -7.00 -10.80 7.79
C MET A 130 -8.06 -11.37 8.72
N THR A 131 -7.69 -12.33 9.57
CA THR A 131 -8.57 -12.89 10.57
C THR A 131 -8.99 -11.83 11.61
N LEU A 132 -8.07 -10.96 12.02
CA LEU A 132 -8.37 -9.84 12.92
C LEU A 132 -9.35 -8.84 12.29
N PHE A 133 -9.13 -8.47 11.02
CA PHE A 133 -10.03 -7.58 10.28
C PHE A 133 -11.43 -8.17 10.15
N GLN A 134 -11.54 -9.46 9.81
CA GLN A 134 -12.81 -10.16 9.65
C GLN A 134 -13.60 -10.19 10.96
N LYS A 135 -12.95 -10.57 12.07
CA LYS A 135 -13.57 -10.56 13.40
C LYS A 135 -14.04 -9.17 13.82
N ALA A 136 -13.24 -8.14 13.58
CA ALA A 136 -13.61 -6.77 13.91
C ALA A 136 -14.81 -6.27 13.08
N THR A 137 -14.89 -6.70 11.81
CA THR A 137 -16.03 -6.42 10.91
C THR A 137 -17.31 -7.15 11.32
N GLU A 138 -17.20 -8.38 11.82
CA GLU A 138 -18.32 -9.13 12.40
C GLU A 138 -18.86 -8.42 13.65
N ASP A 139 -17.98 -8.00 14.55
CA ASP A 139 -18.34 -7.24 15.76
C ASP A 139 -19.03 -5.90 15.40
N PHE A 140 -18.47 -5.17 14.42
CA PHE A 140 -19.07 -3.95 13.88
C PHE A 140 -20.50 -4.20 13.36
N SER A 141 -20.68 -5.25 12.57
CA SER A 141 -21.98 -5.63 12.00
C SER A 141 -22.98 -6.01 13.08
N ALA A 142 -22.55 -6.74 14.11
CA ALA A 142 -23.37 -7.10 15.25
C ALA A 142 -23.86 -5.86 16.04
N VAL A 143 -23.01 -4.86 16.21
CA VAL A 143 -23.40 -3.58 16.85
C VAL A 143 -24.44 -2.84 16.00
N LEU A 144 -24.23 -2.73 14.69
CA LEU A 144 -25.20 -2.08 13.79
C LEU A 144 -26.56 -2.78 13.80
N ASN A 145 -26.57 -4.12 13.76
CA ASN A 145 -27.80 -4.91 13.79
C ASN A 145 -28.57 -4.71 15.11
N ARG A 146 -27.86 -4.70 16.25
CA ARG A 146 -28.47 -4.40 17.56
C ARG A 146 -29.01 -2.97 17.63
N GLY A 147 -28.26 -1.99 17.12
CA GLY A 147 -28.69 -0.60 17.05
C GLY A 147 -29.94 -0.41 16.18
N SER A 148 -30.00 -1.09 15.04
CA SER A 148 -31.16 -1.11 14.15
C SER A 148 -32.39 -1.71 14.84
N ALA A 149 -32.25 -2.85 15.51
CA ALA A 149 -33.34 -3.47 16.28
C ALA A 149 -33.87 -2.54 17.38
N LYS A 150 -32.97 -1.94 18.19
CA LYS A 150 -33.34 -0.94 19.21
C LYS A 150 -34.07 0.26 18.60
N LEU A 151 -33.68 0.70 17.39
CA LEU A 151 -34.31 1.84 16.72
C LEU A 151 -35.74 1.51 16.27
N SER A 152 -35.99 0.28 15.81
CA SER A 152 -37.34 -0.22 15.50
C SER A 152 -38.23 -0.34 16.74
N GLU A 153 -37.70 -0.75 17.90
CA GLU A 153 -38.46 -0.81 19.15
C GLU A 153 -38.96 0.57 19.63
N VAL A 154 -38.24 1.64 19.27
CA VAL A 154 -38.63 3.02 19.56
C VAL A 154 -39.29 3.73 18.38
N GLU A 155 -39.81 2.96 17.40
CA GLU A 155 -40.60 3.51 16.32
C GLU A 155 -41.88 4.18 16.85
N GLY A 156 -42.29 5.29 16.23
CA GLY A 156 -43.38 6.14 16.74
C GLY A 156 -43.07 6.92 18.04
N ARG A 157 -41.92 6.69 18.70
CA ARG A 157 -41.48 7.48 19.87
C ARG A 157 -40.85 8.82 19.45
N PRO A 158 -40.75 9.81 20.36
CA PRO A 158 -40.12 11.10 20.08
C PRO A 158 -38.69 10.98 19.57
N LEU A 159 -38.27 11.91 18.71
CA LEU A 159 -36.92 11.95 18.12
C LEU A 159 -35.80 11.88 19.16
N ALA A 160 -36.00 12.44 20.35
CA ALA A 160 -35.03 12.35 21.45
C ALA A 160 -34.69 10.91 21.87
N LYS A 161 -35.67 9.99 21.85
CA LYS A 161 -35.44 8.57 22.15
C LYS A 161 -34.66 7.88 21.04
N LYS A 162 -34.96 8.19 19.78
CA LYS A 162 -34.18 7.71 18.63
C LYS A 162 -32.73 8.19 18.68
N LEU A 163 -32.51 9.45 19.06
CA LEU A 163 -31.16 10.02 19.23
C LEU A 163 -30.36 9.32 20.33
N LEU A 164 -30.99 8.95 21.46
CA LEU A 164 -30.32 8.19 22.52
C LEU A 164 -29.84 6.82 22.00
N VAL A 165 -30.70 6.08 21.28
CA VAL A 165 -30.33 4.80 20.67
C VAL A 165 -29.15 4.95 19.70
N LEU A 166 -29.17 5.98 18.86
CA LEU A 166 -28.09 6.24 17.90
C LEU A 166 -26.79 6.60 18.60
N ARG A 167 -26.85 7.35 19.71
CA ARG A 167 -25.67 7.70 20.53
C ARG A 167 -25.08 6.49 21.24
N GLU A 168 -25.92 5.63 21.81
CA GLU A 168 -25.48 4.35 22.41
C GLU A 168 -24.83 3.45 21.35
N THR A 169 -25.47 3.32 20.19
CA THR A 169 -24.93 2.55 19.06
C THR A 169 -23.57 3.10 18.63
N ALA A 170 -23.44 4.43 18.52
CA ALA A 170 -22.17 5.07 18.18
C ALA A 170 -21.06 4.77 19.20
N ALA A 171 -21.39 4.76 20.50
CA ALA A 171 -20.43 4.42 21.55
C ALA A 171 -19.99 2.94 21.47
N GLU A 172 -20.93 2.03 21.21
CA GLU A 172 -20.63 0.60 21.03
C GLU A 172 -19.80 0.34 19.76
N LEU A 173 -19.87 1.21 18.75
CA LEU A 173 -19.07 1.10 17.52
C LEU A 173 -17.60 1.57 17.68
N ASP A 174 -17.24 2.28 18.75
CA ASP A 174 -15.89 2.87 18.87
C ASP A 174 -14.79 1.80 18.83
N GLU A 175 -14.92 0.77 19.66
CA GLU A 175 -13.96 -0.32 19.77
C GLU A 175 -13.81 -1.16 18.48
N PRO A 176 -14.88 -1.72 17.88
CA PRO A 176 -14.72 -2.49 16.65
C PRO A 176 -14.16 -1.64 15.50
N THR A 177 -14.53 -0.36 15.41
CA THR A 177 -13.97 0.51 14.36
C THR A 177 -12.50 0.85 14.58
N ARG A 178 -12.02 0.93 15.83
CA ARG A 178 -10.59 1.03 16.15
C ARG A 178 -9.81 -0.21 15.75
N ARG A 179 -10.36 -1.39 16.03
CA ARG A 179 -9.73 -2.65 15.59
C ARG A 179 -9.69 -2.78 14.07
N ILE A 180 -10.73 -2.30 13.37
CA ILE A 180 -10.74 -2.27 11.89
C ILE A 180 -9.67 -1.31 11.35
N GLU A 181 -9.51 -0.13 11.93
CA GLU A 181 -8.45 0.82 11.57
C GLU A 181 -7.06 0.22 11.74
N ALA A 182 -6.77 -0.33 12.92
CA ALA A 182 -5.48 -0.96 13.21
C ALA A 182 -5.21 -2.19 12.31
N ALA A 183 -6.21 -3.06 12.12
CA ALA A 183 -6.07 -4.25 11.27
C ALA A 183 -5.88 -3.87 9.79
N GLY A 184 -6.52 -2.79 9.32
CA GLY A 184 -6.32 -2.27 7.97
C GLY A 184 -4.89 -1.76 7.76
N GLU A 185 -4.30 -1.06 8.73
CA GLU A 185 -2.91 -0.62 8.68
C GLU A 185 -1.93 -1.80 8.69
N GLN A 186 -2.11 -2.74 9.61
CA GLN A 186 -1.31 -3.96 9.69
C GLN A 186 -1.41 -4.79 8.41
N TYR A 187 -2.59 -4.85 7.79
CA TYR A 187 -2.78 -5.58 6.54
C TYR A 187 -1.90 -5.01 5.43
N MET A 188 -1.92 -3.68 5.26
CA MET A 188 -1.10 -3.02 4.24
C MET A 188 0.40 -3.25 4.51
N GLN A 189 0.83 -3.14 5.77
CA GLN A 189 2.23 -3.40 6.14
C GLN A 189 2.65 -4.84 5.83
N ALA A 190 1.85 -5.82 6.24
CA ALA A 190 2.12 -7.24 5.97
C ALA A 190 2.14 -7.51 4.46
N LEU A 191 1.26 -6.88 3.70
CA LEU A 191 1.17 -7.02 2.26
C LEU A 191 2.42 -6.45 1.56
N LEU A 192 2.86 -5.25 1.95
CA LEU A 192 4.10 -4.64 1.44
C LEU A 192 5.35 -5.42 1.86
N ALA A 193 5.34 -6.09 3.01
CA ALA A 193 6.43 -6.96 3.44
C ALA A 193 6.55 -8.24 2.59
N ILE A 194 5.45 -8.72 2.02
CA ILE A 194 5.42 -9.91 1.15
C ILE A 194 5.82 -9.55 -0.30
N ASP A 195 5.60 -8.33 -0.75
CA ASP A 195 5.83 -7.90 -2.13
C ASP A 195 7.23 -8.26 -2.70
N PRO A 196 8.35 -8.04 -1.98
CA PRO A 196 9.68 -8.42 -2.47
C PRO A 196 9.82 -9.93 -2.74
N SER A 197 9.12 -10.78 -1.99
CA SER A 197 9.16 -12.23 -2.18
C SER A 197 8.51 -12.65 -3.50
N PHE A 198 7.42 -11.98 -3.92
CA PHE A 198 6.81 -12.25 -5.23
C PHE A 198 7.68 -11.78 -6.39
N LYS A 199 8.37 -10.64 -6.23
CA LYS A 199 9.35 -10.17 -7.22
C LYS A 199 10.53 -11.13 -7.33
N ALA A 200 11.06 -11.60 -6.21
CA ALA A 200 12.12 -12.61 -6.16
C ALA A 200 11.69 -13.94 -6.80
N LEU A 201 10.46 -14.40 -6.53
CA LEU A 201 9.90 -15.60 -7.18
C LEU A 201 9.87 -15.44 -8.71
N ALA A 202 9.41 -14.28 -9.20
CA ALA A 202 9.38 -14.00 -10.63
C ALA A 202 10.80 -13.96 -11.22
N GLU A 203 11.74 -13.29 -10.55
CA GLU A 203 13.14 -13.21 -10.98
C GLU A 203 13.81 -14.58 -11.07
N ILE A 204 13.61 -15.43 -10.05
CA ILE A 204 14.10 -16.82 -10.04
C ILE A 204 13.50 -17.60 -11.20
N GLY A 205 12.19 -17.44 -11.43
CA GLY A 205 11.48 -18.06 -12.56
C GLY A 205 12.07 -17.66 -13.91
N HIS A 206 12.24 -16.36 -14.15
CA HIS A 206 12.83 -15.79 -15.37
C HIS A 206 14.30 -16.19 -15.59
N SER A 207 15.03 -16.43 -14.49
CA SER A 207 16.45 -16.79 -14.54
C SER A 207 16.69 -18.28 -14.83
N GLN A 208 15.66 -19.13 -14.81
CA GLN A 208 15.80 -20.55 -15.15
C GLN A 208 16.09 -20.73 -16.64
N ARG A 209 17.29 -21.25 -16.94
CA ARG A 209 17.75 -21.54 -18.31
C ARG A 209 17.62 -23.01 -18.71
N SER A 210 17.33 -23.88 -17.76
CA SER A 210 17.18 -25.31 -17.99
C SER A 210 15.75 -25.66 -18.32
N GLU A 211 15.55 -26.70 -19.13
CA GLU A 211 14.21 -27.23 -19.39
C GLU A 211 13.59 -27.70 -18.06
N PRO A 212 12.46 -27.12 -17.63
CA PRO A 212 11.85 -27.46 -16.34
C PRO A 212 11.28 -28.87 -16.41
N SER A 213 11.40 -29.61 -15.31
CA SER A 213 10.74 -30.91 -15.19
C SER A 213 9.22 -30.75 -15.21
N GLU A 214 8.48 -31.81 -15.55
CA GLU A 214 7.01 -31.80 -15.49
C GLU A 214 6.51 -31.44 -14.08
N LYS A 215 7.24 -31.84 -13.04
CA LYS A 215 6.95 -31.49 -11.64
C LYS A 215 7.08 -29.98 -11.41
N ASP A 216 8.14 -29.36 -11.91
CA ASP A 216 8.32 -27.92 -11.80
C ASP A 216 7.19 -27.20 -12.55
N ARG A 217 6.88 -27.64 -13.78
CA ARG A 217 5.78 -27.11 -14.58
C ARG A 217 4.44 -27.09 -13.85
N ASN A 218 4.10 -28.21 -13.23
CA ASN A 218 2.89 -28.34 -12.44
C ASN A 218 2.91 -27.44 -11.19
N ALA A 219 4.06 -27.28 -10.53
CA ALA A 219 4.19 -26.44 -9.34
C ALA A 219 3.94 -24.95 -9.64
N LEU A 220 4.51 -24.39 -10.71
CA LEU A 220 4.23 -22.99 -11.08
C LEU A 220 2.77 -22.81 -11.48
N LYS A 221 2.20 -23.76 -12.24
CA LYS A 221 0.79 -23.68 -12.61
C LYS A 221 -0.11 -23.64 -11.37
N SER A 222 0.16 -24.50 -10.38
CA SER A 222 -0.56 -24.48 -9.10
C SER A 222 -0.34 -23.17 -8.33
N ALA A 223 0.86 -22.59 -8.36
CA ALA A 223 1.14 -21.30 -7.73
C ALA A 223 0.36 -20.16 -8.42
N GLN A 224 0.39 -20.10 -9.75
CA GLN A 224 -0.37 -19.14 -10.56
C GLN A 224 -1.88 -19.25 -10.31
N GLU A 225 -2.43 -20.47 -10.26
CA GLU A 225 -3.83 -20.70 -9.93
C GLU A 225 -4.19 -20.25 -8.52
N SER A 226 -3.30 -20.49 -7.55
CA SER A 226 -3.49 -20.06 -6.16
C SER A 226 -3.53 -18.54 -6.03
N ILE A 227 -2.59 -17.83 -6.67
CA ILE A 227 -2.54 -16.36 -6.68
C ILE A 227 -3.77 -15.80 -7.40
N ARG A 228 -4.18 -16.38 -8.53
CA ARG A 228 -5.39 -15.97 -9.24
C ARG A 228 -6.64 -16.08 -8.37
N SER A 229 -6.78 -17.19 -7.63
CA SER A 229 -7.88 -17.37 -6.69
C SER A 229 -7.83 -16.34 -5.56
N MET A 230 -6.63 -16.05 -5.04
CA MET A 230 -6.42 -15.08 -3.97
C MET A 230 -6.80 -13.67 -4.41
N VAL A 231 -6.32 -13.22 -5.58
CA VAL A 231 -6.68 -11.93 -6.18
C VAL A 231 -8.18 -11.85 -6.45
N GLY A 232 -8.78 -12.91 -7.00
CA GLY A 232 -10.23 -12.96 -7.25
C GLY A 232 -11.07 -12.86 -5.96
N ALA A 233 -10.61 -13.48 -4.87
CA ALA A 233 -11.24 -13.34 -3.56
C ALA A 233 -11.10 -11.90 -3.02
N GLY A 234 -9.93 -11.29 -3.20
CA GLY A 234 -9.66 -9.89 -2.84
C GLY A 234 -10.58 -8.89 -3.56
N VAL A 235 -10.84 -9.07 -4.86
CA VAL A 235 -11.79 -8.23 -5.62
C VAL A 235 -13.19 -8.31 -5.02
N THR A 236 -13.65 -9.52 -4.72
CA THR A 236 -14.97 -9.75 -4.11
C THR A 236 -15.07 -9.10 -2.74
N ALA A 237 -14.05 -9.26 -1.91
CA ALA A 237 -13.97 -8.66 -0.58
C ALA A 237 -13.99 -7.13 -0.66
N SER A 238 -13.16 -6.54 -1.53
CA SER A 238 -13.08 -5.09 -1.75
C SER A 238 -14.43 -4.49 -2.16
N ARG A 239 -15.15 -5.15 -3.07
CA ARG A 239 -16.51 -4.71 -3.47
C ARG A 239 -17.50 -4.76 -2.30
N SER A 240 -17.43 -5.80 -1.48
CA SER A 240 -18.28 -5.92 -0.28
C SER A 240 -18.01 -4.77 0.71
N VAL A 241 -16.73 -4.47 0.95
CA VAL A 241 -16.27 -3.39 1.82
C VAL A 241 -16.72 -2.02 1.28
N GLN A 242 -16.58 -1.76 -0.02
CA GLN A 242 -17.07 -0.53 -0.66
C GLN A 242 -18.58 -0.35 -0.44
N GLY A 243 -19.38 -1.41 -0.67
CA GLY A 243 -20.82 -1.37 -0.43
C GLY A 243 -21.19 -1.11 1.04
N ALA A 244 -20.39 -1.60 1.99
CA ALA A 244 -20.57 -1.32 3.41
C ALA A 244 -20.22 0.14 3.78
N ILE A 245 -19.14 0.69 3.22
CA ILE A 245 -18.76 2.11 3.39
C ILE A 245 -19.89 3.03 2.89
N GLU A 246 -20.45 2.76 1.71
CA GLU A 246 -21.55 3.56 1.14
C GLU A 246 -22.79 3.57 2.06
N LYS A 247 -23.18 2.39 2.57
CA LYS A 247 -24.27 2.27 3.55
C LYS A 247 -23.95 3.02 4.84
N GLY A 248 -22.70 2.93 5.32
CA GLY A 248 -22.22 3.69 6.47
C GLY A 248 -22.37 5.21 6.28
N ARG A 249 -21.97 5.76 5.12
CA ARG A 249 -22.11 7.19 4.82
C ARG A 249 -23.57 7.66 4.86
N ALA A 250 -24.52 6.83 4.42
CA ALA A 250 -25.94 7.14 4.54
C ALA A 250 -26.38 7.25 6.02
N LEU A 251 -25.92 6.35 6.88
CA LEU A 251 -26.19 6.40 8.33
C LEU A 251 -25.53 7.60 9.03
N ALA A 252 -24.30 7.96 8.63
CA ALA A 252 -23.57 9.12 9.16
C ALA A 252 -24.28 10.48 8.89
N ARG A 253 -25.17 10.52 7.89
CA ARG A 253 -26.02 11.70 7.60
C ARG A 253 -27.18 11.84 8.59
N ILE A 254 -27.63 10.74 9.19
CA ILE A 254 -28.78 10.70 10.10
C ILE A 254 -28.40 11.23 11.49
N SER A 255 -27.21 10.88 11.99
CA SER A 255 -26.72 11.33 13.30
C SER A 255 -25.26 11.76 13.25
N ARG A 256 -24.96 12.88 13.91
CA ARG A 256 -23.59 13.39 14.07
C ARG A 256 -22.71 12.39 14.84
N ASP A 257 -23.27 11.70 15.82
CA ASP A 257 -22.51 10.82 16.72
C ASP A 257 -21.97 9.59 15.98
N LEU A 258 -22.66 9.13 14.92
CA LEU A 258 -22.21 8.02 14.07
C LEU A 258 -21.06 8.40 13.13
N ARG A 259 -20.80 9.69 12.89
CA ARG A 259 -19.82 10.13 11.89
C ARG A 259 -18.40 9.68 12.23
N ALA A 260 -18.00 9.81 13.49
CA ALA A 260 -16.66 9.46 13.93
C ALA A 260 -16.37 7.94 13.75
N PRO A 261 -17.15 7.01 14.32
CA PRO A 261 -16.90 5.59 14.14
C PRO A 261 -17.01 5.15 12.68
N LEU A 262 -17.97 5.69 11.91
CA LEU A 262 -18.12 5.32 10.49
C LEU A 262 -17.00 5.88 9.61
N LYS A 263 -16.46 7.06 9.93
CA LYS A 263 -15.25 7.58 9.26
C LYS A 263 -14.05 6.68 9.55
N ARG A 264 -13.91 6.20 10.77
CA ARG A 264 -12.84 5.27 11.16
C ARG A 264 -12.96 3.93 10.43
N TYR A 265 -14.16 3.37 10.38
CA TYR A 265 -14.47 2.20 9.57
C TYR A 265 -14.04 2.38 8.12
N GLU A 266 -14.40 3.52 7.52
CA GLU A 266 -14.01 3.87 6.14
C GLU A 266 -12.49 3.92 5.96
N ILE A 267 -11.76 4.56 6.88
CA ILE A 267 -10.29 4.66 6.83
C ILE A 267 -9.65 3.26 6.88
N GLY A 268 -9.97 2.45 7.90
CA GLY A 268 -9.39 1.11 8.04
C GLY A 268 -9.72 0.18 6.88
N SER A 269 -10.95 0.28 6.39
CA SER A 269 -11.42 -0.50 5.25
C SER A 269 -10.77 -0.09 3.92
N ARG A 270 -10.25 1.14 3.81
CA ARG A 270 -9.64 1.63 2.57
C ARG A 270 -8.32 0.94 2.27
N ASN A 271 -7.53 0.63 3.30
CA ASN A 271 -6.30 -0.13 3.12
C ASN A 271 -6.54 -1.52 2.51
N ILE A 272 -7.69 -2.15 2.78
CA ILE A 272 -8.07 -3.41 2.13
C ILE A 272 -8.30 -3.22 0.63
N ILE A 273 -9.01 -2.14 0.28
CA ILE A 273 -9.30 -1.80 -1.12
C ILE A 273 -8.01 -1.46 -1.85
N ASP A 274 -7.12 -0.68 -1.23
CA ASP A 274 -5.88 -0.23 -1.86
C ASP A 274 -4.86 -1.38 -2.00
N GLY A 275 -4.83 -2.31 -1.04
CA GLY A 275 -3.95 -3.50 -1.10
C GLY A 275 -4.30 -4.46 -2.24
N GLN A 276 -5.51 -4.38 -2.79
CA GLN A 276 -5.91 -5.13 -3.98
C GLN A 276 -5.00 -4.84 -5.18
N GLY A 277 -4.59 -3.58 -5.38
CA GLY A 277 -3.73 -3.20 -6.51
C GLY A 277 -2.37 -3.91 -6.46
N VAL A 278 -1.79 -4.04 -5.26
CA VAL A 278 -0.51 -4.73 -5.08
C VAL A 278 -0.65 -6.24 -5.37
N MET A 279 -1.75 -6.88 -4.95
CA MET A 279 -1.97 -8.29 -5.28
C MET A 279 -2.20 -8.51 -6.78
N GLU A 280 -2.83 -7.55 -7.47
CA GLU A 280 -2.97 -7.59 -8.94
C GLU A 280 -1.62 -7.48 -9.64
N GLU A 281 -0.70 -6.65 -9.14
CA GLU A 281 0.68 -6.60 -9.63
C GLU A 281 1.41 -7.94 -9.47
N TRP A 282 1.22 -8.64 -8.34
CA TRP A 282 1.81 -9.96 -8.13
C TRP A 282 1.29 -10.99 -9.13
N LEU A 283 0.00 -10.94 -9.45
CA LEU A 283 -0.58 -11.82 -10.46
C LEU A 283 0.09 -11.60 -11.82
N VAL A 284 0.25 -10.34 -12.23
CA VAL A 284 0.94 -10.00 -13.48
C VAL A 284 2.38 -10.52 -13.47
N LEU A 285 3.12 -10.33 -12.36
CA LEU A 285 4.50 -10.79 -12.23
C LEU A 285 4.60 -12.32 -12.37
N ILE A 286 3.76 -13.07 -11.65
CA ILE A 286 3.85 -14.53 -11.64
C ILE A 286 3.25 -15.15 -12.91
N GLU A 287 2.26 -14.52 -13.55
CA GLU A 287 1.76 -14.94 -14.87
C GLU A 287 2.77 -14.64 -15.98
N SER A 288 3.63 -13.62 -15.82
CA SER A 288 4.70 -13.34 -16.78
C SER A 288 5.79 -14.41 -16.82
N VAL A 289 5.91 -15.21 -15.76
CA VAL A 289 6.88 -16.32 -15.70
C VAL A 289 6.44 -17.40 -16.68
N GLU A 290 7.04 -17.38 -17.85
CA GLU A 290 6.90 -18.41 -18.88
C GLU A 290 8.20 -19.19 -18.96
N TRP A 291 8.11 -20.52 -18.87
CA TRP A 291 9.25 -21.35 -19.25
C TRP A 291 9.26 -21.56 -20.77
N PRO A 292 10.45 -21.63 -21.39
CA PRO A 292 10.54 -21.95 -22.80
C PRO A 292 9.81 -23.26 -23.08
N GLU A 293 8.91 -23.24 -24.08
CA GLU A 293 8.29 -24.47 -24.57
C GLU A 293 9.39 -25.46 -24.96
N ALA A 294 9.20 -26.73 -24.58
CA ALA A 294 10.06 -27.81 -25.02
C ALA A 294 10.11 -27.78 -26.55
N VAL A 295 11.26 -27.44 -27.14
CA VAL A 295 11.45 -27.59 -28.58
C VAL A 295 11.24 -29.07 -28.87
N PRO A 296 10.24 -29.46 -29.69
CA PRO A 296 9.99 -30.87 -29.94
C PRO A 296 11.26 -31.51 -30.51
N SER A 297 11.77 -32.54 -29.84
CA SER A 297 12.97 -33.32 -30.23
C SER A 297 12.91 -33.85 -31.67
N ALA A 298 11.76 -33.76 -32.35
CA ALA A 298 11.59 -34.10 -33.76
C ALA A 298 12.31 -33.12 -34.72
N ALA A 299 12.76 -31.95 -34.27
CA ALA A 299 13.42 -30.97 -35.13
C ALA A 299 14.94 -31.18 -35.30
N ILE A 300 15.58 -32.06 -34.50
CA ILE A 300 17.04 -32.27 -34.53
C ILE A 300 17.43 -33.56 -35.30
N ALA A 301 16.47 -34.36 -35.76
CA ALA A 301 16.73 -35.61 -36.50
C ALA A 301 16.81 -35.45 -38.03
N ARG A 302 17.16 -34.26 -38.55
CA ARG A 302 17.47 -34.03 -39.97
C ARG A 302 18.59 -33.02 -40.14
N GLU A 303 19.83 -33.51 -40.04
CA GLU A 303 20.95 -33.10 -40.89
C GLU A 303 21.94 -34.26 -41.01
#